data_AF-A0A1Y5K304-F1
#
_entry.id   AF-A0A1Y5K304-F1
#
_cell.length_a   1.000
_cell.length_b   1.000
_cell.length_c   1.000
_cell.angle_alpha   90.00
_cell.angle_beta   90.00
_cell.angle_gamma   90.00
#
_symmetry.space_group_name_H-M   'P 1'
#
loop_
_entity.id
_entity.type
_entity.pdbx_description
1 polymer ?
#
loop_
_entity_poly.entity_id
_entity_poly.type
_entity_poly.pdbx_seq_one_letter_code
_entity_poly.pdbx_strand_id
1 'polypeptide(L)'
;MKKKILTLGFSTLLISPFSSADSDFQIFSTFDSEVYTEAQPVKAFIDDFDAPLTSGDSAFTYNVFELGVGYGNFKIGYQSRFDYVLSFDPDTANYLHTEKNDLPFEERDYVYYLDGKQSTTNGLFISYDFKFLESDALTITPKLTVFASTHFQDANVEGTVYSDEIQGALEVDYYFSKDVLFKRFTPDENPSGVGYSFDLAADWKVNQDLTLGFLAQDLFYETEYEDSGFVTGYSTEVPFTETSDGGIATEPTIRLATSELGHEKTHTFEMPVRLKAYVDYRINSQFSSEIMIKRYDQDTFSQVKGRFHFWDHWALIGGYETNSKSFLLGVENEYFGLNVQTDNLNIDKAYYANLNWYMKLAF
;
A
#
# COMPACT_ATOMS: atom_id res chain seq x y z
N MET A 1 11.10 -29.90 5.52
CA MET A 1 10.82 -29.92 6.98
C MET A 1 11.66 -28.90 7.70
N LYS A 2 11.04 -27.81 8.20
CA LYS A 2 11.28 -27.12 9.47
C LYS A 2 10.44 -25.83 9.43
N LYS A 3 9.18 -25.92 9.85
CA LYS A 3 8.34 -24.76 10.14
C LYS A 3 8.92 -24.11 11.41
N LYS A 4 9.57 -22.96 11.28
CA LYS A 4 9.86 -22.09 12.43
C LYS A 4 8.55 -21.41 12.79
N ILE A 5 7.89 -21.94 13.81
CA ILE A 5 6.78 -21.26 14.49
C ILE A 5 7.41 -20.07 15.21
N LEU A 6 7.08 -18.87 14.75
CA LEU A 6 7.41 -17.63 15.43
C LEU A 6 6.47 -17.55 16.65
N THR A 7 6.97 -17.98 17.80
CA THR A 7 6.25 -17.86 19.07
C THR A 7 6.28 -16.38 19.48
N LEU A 8 5.23 -15.62 19.13
CA LEU A 8 4.98 -14.34 19.79
C LEU A 8 4.59 -14.63 21.24
N GLY A 9 5.57 -14.52 22.13
CA GLY A 9 5.33 -14.48 23.56
C GLY A 9 4.56 -13.20 23.91
N PHE A 10 3.27 -13.34 24.17
CA PHE A 10 2.49 -12.34 24.88
C PHE A 10 3.08 -12.22 26.29
N SER A 11 4.01 -11.28 26.47
CA SER A 11 4.47 -10.89 27.79
C SER A 11 3.37 -10.04 28.42
N THR A 12 2.56 -10.67 29.26
CA THR A 12 1.65 -10.00 30.19
C THR A 12 2.47 -9.16 31.17
N LEU A 13 2.70 -7.90 30.83
CA LEU A 13 3.25 -6.91 31.75
C LEU A 13 2.09 -6.27 32.54
N LEU A 14 1.90 -6.83 33.74
CA LEU A 14 1.60 -6.13 34.99
C LEU A 14 0.58 -4.99 34.91
N ILE A 15 -0.70 -5.36 35.00
CA ILE A 15 -1.77 -4.43 35.36
C ILE A 15 -1.55 -4.02 36.81
N SER A 16 -1.01 -2.82 37.00
CA SER A 16 -1.07 -2.12 38.28
C SER A 16 -2.50 -1.59 38.44
N PRO A 17 -3.15 -1.71 39.62
CA PRO A 17 -4.45 -1.11 39.83
C PRO A 17 -4.26 0.39 40.03
N PHE A 18 -4.32 1.17 38.95
CA PHE A 18 -4.50 2.61 39.09
C PHE A 18 -5.99 2.88 39.30
N SER A 19 -6.27 3.35 40.50
CA SER A 19 -7.55 3.84 40.99
C SER A 19 -8.21 4.81 40.02
N SER A 20 -9.55 4.75 40.02
CA SER A 20 -10.48 5.70 39.39
C SER A 20 -9.99 7.14 39.43
N ALA A 21 -9.76 7.69 38.24
CA ALA A 21 -9.98 9.08 37.91
C ALA A 21 -10.74 9.07 36.59
N ASP A 22 -11.58 10.06 36.37
CA ASP A 22 -12.24 10.38 35.09
C ASP A 22 -11.12 10.62 34.05
N SER A 23 -10.60 9.56 33.43
CA SER A 23 -9.27 9.63 32.82
C SER A 23 -9.37 9.81 31.31
N ASP A 24 -8.82 10.92 30.85
CA ASP A 24 -8.54 11.20 29.44
C ASP A 24 -7.50 10.23 28.83
N PHE A 25 -7.11 9.17 29.55
CA PHE A 25 -6.12 8.21 29.13
C PHE A 25 -6.75 7.07 28.33
N GLN A 26 -6.18 6.78 27.17
CA GLN A 26 -6.60 5.69 26.31
C GLN A 26 -5.39 4.85 25.89
N ILE A 27 -5.58 3.55 25.80
CA ILE A 27 -4.69 2.64 25.06
C ILE A 27 -5.44 2.23 23.81
N PHE A 28 -4.79 2.31 22.65
CA PHE A 28 -5.42 1.92 21.40
C PHE A 28 -4.50 1.05 20.54
N SER A 29 -5.13 0.23 19.71
CA SER A 29 -4.45 -0.46 18.63
C SER A 29 -5.34 -0.50 17.40
N THR A 30 -4.73 -0.33 16.24
CA THR A 30 -5.39 -0.36 14.95
C THR A 30 -4.62 -1.28 14.03
N PHE A 31 -5.35 -1.89 13.11
CA PHE A 31 -4.79 -2.66 12.02
C PHE A 31 -5.68 -2.45 10.81
N ASP A 32 -5.06 -2.15 9.68
CA ASP A 32 -5.70 -2.08 8.39
C ASP A 32 -4.79 -2.80 7.40
N SER A 33 -5.31 -3.84 6.77
CA SER A 33 -4.61 -4.61 5.74
C SER A 33 -5.50 -4.64 4.52
N GLU A 34 -5.16 -3.83 3.54
CA GLU A 34 -5.87 -3.69 2.27
C GLU A 34 -4.96 -4.19 1.14
N VAL A 35 -5.51 -5.02 0.26
CA VAL A 35 -4.82 -5.52 -0.93
C VAL A 35 -5.79 -5.51 -2.10
N TYR A 36 -5.28 -5.08 -3.25
CA TYR A 36 -5.98 -5.00 -4.50
C TYR A 36 -5.04 -5.33 -5.65
N THR A 37 -5.51 -6.12 -6.59
CA THR A 37 -4.80 -6.45 -7.82
C THR A 37 -5.83 -6.47 -8.94
N GLU A 38 -5.65 -5.71 -10.01
CA GLU A 38 -6.65 -5.69 -11.09
C GLU A 38 -6.42 -6.80 -12.12
N ALA A 39 -5.17 -7.19 -12.37
CA ALA A 39 -4.80 -8.11 -13.46
C ALA A 39 -5.02 -9.60 -13.14
N GLN A 40 -4.92 -10.01 -11.87
CA GLN A 40 -5.08 -11.40 -11.42
C GLN A 40 -5.52 -11.45 -9.96
N PRO A 41 -6.05 -12.59 -9.45
CA PRO A 41 -6.31 -12.75 -8.03
C PRO A 41 -5.04 -12.55 -7.18
N VAL A 42 -5.19 -12.00 -5.98
CA VAL A 42 -4.10 -11.64 -5.06
C VAL A 42 -3.14 -12.81 -4.82
N LYS A 43 -3.68 -14.02 -4.65
CA LYS A 43 -2.91 -15.25 -4.44
C LYS A 43 -1.98 -15.54 -5.63
N ALA A 44 -2.52 -15.52 -6.84
CA ALA A 44 -1.75 -15.74 -8.06
C ALA A 44 -0.74 -14.62 -8.29
N PHE A 45 -1.14 -13.37 -8.03
CA PHE A 45 -0.27 -12.20 -8.18
C PHE A 45 1.01 -12.30 -7.33
N ILE A 46 0.88 -12.77 -6.08
CA ILE A 46 1.99 -12.90 -5.14
C ILE A 46 2.83 -14.17 -5.40
N ASP A 47 2.20 -15.26 -5.83
CA ASP A 47 2.85 -16.55 -6.05
C ASP A 47 3.42 -16.64 -7.49
N ASP A 48 2.77 -17.40 -8.37
CA ASP A 48 3.32 -17.83 -9.66
C ASP A 48 2.86 -16.97 -10.85
N PHE A 49 1.94 -16.02 -10.64
CA PHE A 49 1.32 -15.18 -11.67
C PHE A 49 0.67 -16.01 -12.80
N ASP A 50 0.05 -17.13 -12.44
CA ASP A 50 -0.39 -18.22 -13.33
C ASP A 50 -1.90 -18.21 -13.63
N ALA A 51 -2.66 -17.32 -12.99
CA ALA A 51 -4.08 -17.17 -13.25
C ALA A 51 -4.35 -16.52 -14.62
N PRO A 52 -5.54 -16.70 -15.22
CA PRO A 52 -5.91 -15.95 -16.41
C PRO A 52 -5.85 -14.44 -16.17
N LEU A 53 -5.20 -13.71 -17.08
CA LEU A 53 -5.09 -12.26 -17.03
C LEU A 53 -6.42 -11.55 -17.31
N THR A 54 -6.65 -10.47 -16.57
CA THR A 54 -7.59 -9.40 -16.89
C THR A 54 -6.82 -8.15 -17.33
N SER A 55 -7.50 -7.21 -17.99
CA SER A 55 -6.88 -6.00 -18.57
C SER A 55 -6.54 -4.92 -17.53
N GLY A 56 -6.15 -5.31 -16.33
CA GLY A 56 -5.83 -4.39 -15.25
C GLY A 56 -4.45 -3.78 -15.40
N ASP A 57 -4.25 -2.60 -14.84
CA ASP A 57 -3.01 -1.82 -14.93
C ASP A 57 -2.43 -1.41 -13.57
N SER A 58 -3.05 -1.88 -12.47
CA SER A 58 -2.62 -1.54 -11.13
C SER A 58 -2.68 -2.71 -10.13
N ALA A 59 -1.86 -2.57 -9.09
CA ALA A 59 -1.93 -3.36 -7.88
C ALA A 59 -1.42 -2.56 -6.69
N PHE A 60 -2.01 -2.76 -5.52
CA PHE A 60 -1.45 -2.22 -4.28
C PHE A 60 -1.72 -3.11 -3.09
N THR A 61 -0.89 -2.95 -2.06
CA THR A 61 -1.25 -3.33 -0.71
C THR A 61 -0.75 -2.29 0.29
N TYR A 62 -1.61 -2.00 1.26
CA TYR A 62 -1.31 -1.12 2.37
C TYR A 62 -1.66 -1.84 3.65
N ASN A 63 -0.64 -2.08 4.47
CA ASN A 63 -0.78 -2.78 5.73
C ASN A 63 -0.23 -1.89 6.81
N VAL A 64 -1.06 -1.40 7.70
CA VAL A 64 -0.67 -0.50 8.79
C VAL A 64 -1.14 -1.12 10.10
N PHE A 65 -0.20 -1.31 11.02
CA PHE A 65 -0.45 -1.66 12.40
C PHE A 65 0.00 -0.52 13.30
N GLU A 66 -0.85 -0.09 14.22
CA GLU A 66 -0.51 0.88 15.24
C GLU A 66 -0.83 0.35 16.64
N LEU A 67 0.02 0.73 17.58
CA LEU A 67 -0.19 0.55 19.00
C LEU A 67 0.23 1.83 19.71
N GLY A 68 -0.65 2.42 20.49
CA GLY A 68 -0.38 3.71 21.09
C GLY A 68 -1.14 3.98 22.37
N VAL A 69 -0.80 5.10 22.97
CA VAL A 69 -1.48 5.68 24.11
C VAL A 69 -1.91 7.10 23.78
N GLY A 70 -3.06 7.50 24.29
CA GLY A 70 -3.55 8.86 24.19
C GLY A 70 -3.80 9.44 25.56
N TYR A 71 -3.61 10.76 25.68
CA TYR A 71 -3.96 11.54 26.86
C TYR A 71 -4.58 12.86 26.41
N GLY A 72 -5.88 13.02 26.63
CA GLY A 72 -6.66 14.15 26.12
C GLY A 72 -6.64 14.18 24.59
N ASN A 73 -6.20 15.31 24.02
CA ASN A 73 -6.10 15.48 22.56
C ASN A 73 -4.80 14.90 21.98
N PHE A 74 -3.86 14.43 22.80
CA PHE A 74 -2.55 13.98 22.35
C PHE A 74 -2.52 12.45 22.19
N LYS A 75 -1.86 11.95 21.14
CA LYS A 75 -1.59 10.51 20.98
C LYS A 75 -0.13 10.31 20.57
N ILE A 76 0.47 9.26 21.11
CA ILE A 76 1.80 8.80 20.75
C ILE A 76 1.75 7.28 20.61
N GLY A 77 2.48 6.74 19.65
CA GLY A 77 2.50 5.31 19.46
C GLY A 77 3.61 4.84 18.55
N TYR A 78 3.59 3.53 18.33
CA TYR A 78 4.42 2.84 17.39
C TYR A 78 3.58 2.45 16.17
N GLN A 79 4.17 2.58 14.98
CA GLN A 79 3.58 2.19 13.72
C GLN A 79 4.53 1.20 13.01
N SER A 80 3.97 0.11 12.52
CA SER A 80 4.63 -0.80 11.59
C SER A 80 3.78 -0.84 10.32
N ARG A 81 4.38 -0.63 9.15
CA ARG A 81 3.64 -0.69 7.88
C ARG A 81 4.43 -1.35 6.76
N PHE A 82 3.68 -1.98 5.87
CA PHE A 82 4.14 -2.52 4.59
C PHE A 82 3.27 -1.95 3.49
N ASP A 83 3.90 -1.20 2.59
CA ASP A 83 3.27 -0.58 1.45
C ASP A 83 3.88 -1.13 0.18
N TYR A 84 3.02 -1.40 -0.80
CA TYR A 84 3.38 -1.78 -2.16
C TYR A 84 2.38 -1.13 -3.10
N VAL A 85 2.85 -0.44 -4.12
CA VAL A 85 2.02 0.10 -5.21
C VAL A 85 2.73 -0.18 -6.51
N LEU A 86 1.96 -0.61 -7.50
CA LEU A 86 2.44 -0.99 -8.81
C LEU A 86 1.47 -0.46 -9.85
N SER A 87 2.02 0.23 -10.83
CA SER A 87 1.32 0.69 -12.03
C SER A 87 2.06 0.12 -13.23
N PHE A 88 1.35 -0.49 -14.16
CA PHE A 88 1.95 -1.23 -15.27
C PHE A 88 1.06 -1.23 -16.50
N ASP A 89 1.62 -1.39 -17.69
CA ASP A 89 0.81 -1.54 -18.91
C ASP A 89 0.23 -2.97 -18.99
N PRO A 90 -1.00 -3.17 -19.49
CA PRO A 90 -1.55 -4.51 -19.72
C PRO A 90 -0.63 -5.42 -20.57
N ASP A 91 0.14 -4.88 -21.51
CA ASP A 91 1.15 -5.64 -22.25
C ASP A 91 2.30 -6.09 -21.36
N THR A 92 2.66 -5.33 -20.33
CA THR A 92 3.69 -5.72 -19.35
C THR A 92 3.22 -6.91 -18.52
N ALA A 93 1.96 -6.88 -18.06
CA ALA A 93 1.37 -8.02 -17.37
C ALA A 93 1.28 -9.25 -18.30
N ASN A 94 0.88 -9.06 -19.56
CA ASN A 94 0.83 -10.14 -20.54
C ASN A 94 2.21 -10.74 -20.83
N TYR A 95 3.22 -9.89 -20.98
CA TYR A 95 4.60 -10.31 -21.16
C TYR A 95 5.08 -11.16 -19.97
N LEU A 96 4.93 -10.65 -18.74
CA LEU A 96 5.35 -11.35 -17.52
C LEU A 96 4.60 -12.68 -17.30
N HIS A 97 3.31 -12.73 -17.61
CA HIS A 97 2.53 -13.97 -17.55
C HIS A 97 3.02 -14.98 -18.58
N THR A 98 3.29 -14.55 -19.81
CA THR A 98 3.78 -15.39 -20.89
C THR A 98 5.14 -15.98 -20.53
N GLU A 99 6.05 -15.14 -20.03
CA GLU A 99 7.39 -15.55 -19.56
C GLU A 99 7.30 -16.56 -18.40
N LYS A 100 6.56 -16.23 -17.33
CA LYS A 100 6.50 -17.07 -16.12
C LYS A 100 5.83 -18.42 -16.34
N ASN A 101 4.94 -18.53 -17.32
CA ASN A 101 4.17 -19.75 -17.59
C ASN A 101 4.71 -20.53 -18.80
N ASP A 102 5.89 -20.20 -19.31
CA ASP A 102 6.52 -20.84 -20.47
C ASP A 102 5.58 -20.90 -21.70
N LEU A 103 4.81 -19.83 -21.91
CA LEU A 103 3.87 -19.72 -23.03
C LEU A 103 4.61 -19.15 -24.26
N PRO A 104 4.17 -19.49 -25.50
CA PRO A 104 4.77 -18.92 -26.70
C PRO A 104 4.44 -17.43 -26.83
N PHE A 105 5.48 -16.61 -27.02
CA PHE A 105 5.32 -15.19 -27.31
C PHE A 105 4.77 -14.94 -28.72
N GLU A 106 4.04 -13.85 -28.87
CA GLU A 106 3.58 -13.36 -30.16
C GLU A 106 4.71 -12.59 -30.86
N GLU A 107 4.81 -12.70 -32.19
CA GLU A 107 5.76 -11.91 -32.99
C GLU A 107 5.27 -10.45 -33.13
N ARG A 108 5.36 -9.70 -32.03
CA ARG A 108 5.01 -8.29 -31.95
C ARG A 108 5.83 -7.55 -30.91
N ASP A 109 5.77 -6.23 -30.95
CA ASP A 109 6.22 -5.37 -29.85
C ASP A 109 5.18 -5.37 -28.72
N TYR A 110 5.68 -5.53 -27.50
CA TYR A 110 4.97 -5.34 -26.24
C TYR A 110 5.39 -3.99 -25.65
N VAL A 111 4.41 -3.20 -25.21
CA VAL A 111 4.70 -2.04 -24.37
C VAL A 111 5.11 -2.54 -22.99
N TYR A 112 6.32 -2.17 -22.56
CA TYR A 112 6.83 -2.48 -21.23
C TYR A 112 6.81 -1.20 -20.41
N TYR A 113 5.92 -1.13 -19.43
CA TYR A 113 5.85 -0.06 -18.45
C TYR A 113 5.61 -0.68 -17.07
N LEU A 114 6.49 -0.34 -16.14
CA LEU A 114 6.47 -0.79 -14.76
C LEU A 114 6.93 0.35 -13.85
N ASP A 115 6.02 0.89 -13.06
CA ASP A 115 6.31 1.79 -11.95
C ASP A 115 5.92 1.10 -10.64
N GLY A 116 6.92 0.73 -9.84
CA GLY A 116 6.75 -0.10 -8.66
C GLY A 116 7.45 0.48 -7.45
N LYS A 117 6.69 0.75 -6.39
CA LYS A 117 7.18 1.27 -5.12
C LYS A 117 6.80 0.35 -3.99
N GLN A 118 7.77 -0.06 -3.19
CA GLN A 118 7.56 -0.88 -2.00
C GLN A 118 8.42 -0.39 -0.85
N SER A 119 7.88 -0.36 0.36
CA SER A 119 8.65 -0.11 1.58
C SER A 119 8.08 -0.85 2.79
N THR A 120 8.96 -1.31 3.68
CA THR A 120 8.59 -1.80 5.02
C THR A 120 9.15 -0.86 6.07
N THR A 121 8.29 -0.11 6.76
CA THR A 121 8.73 0.90 7.73
C THR A 121 8.25 0.62 9.15
N ASN A 122 9.08 1.00 10.11
CA ASN A 122 8.79 0.86 11.53
C ASN A 122 9.21 2.13 12.25
N GLY A 123 8.29 2.74 13.00
CA GLY A 123 8.52 4.07 13.53
C GLY A 123 7.64 4.44 14.71
N LEU A 124 7.88 5.65 15.21
CA LEU A 124 7.07 6.28 16.23
C LEU A 124 6.27 7.41 15.60
N PHE A 125 5.03 7.56 16.04
CA PHE A 125 4.18 8.66 15.61
C PHE A 125 3.69 9.49 16.80
N ILE A 126 3.35 10.73 16.48
CA ILE A 126 2.74 11.69 17.36
C ILE A 126 1.57 12.34 16.62
N SER A 127 0.43 12.48 17.28
CA SER A 127 -0.72 13.19 16.72
C SER A 127 -1.39 14.06 17.77
N TYR A 128 -2.09 15.09 17.31
CA TYR A 128 -2.84 15.99 18.17
C TYR A 128 -4.18 16.36 17.55
N ASP A 129 -5.26 16.17 18.29
CA ASP A 129 -6.62 16.51 17.86
C ASP A 129 -6.88 18.01 18.13
N PHE A 130 -6.76 18.85 17.11
CA PHE A 130 -7.14 20.26 17.19
C PHE A 130 -8.64 20.41 17.04
N LYS A 131 -9.31 20.88 18.10
CA LYS A 131 -10.76 21.06 18.14
C LYS A 131 -11.12 22.53 17.87
N PHE A 132 -12.05 22.72 16.94
CA PHE A 132 -12.52 24.02 16.46
C PHE A 132 -14.06 24.05 16.41
N LEU A 133 -14.59 25.27 16.22
CA LEU A 133 -16.03 25.58 16.22
C LEU A 133 -16.69 25.37 17.59
N GLU A 134 -17.95 25.78 17.71
CA GLU A 134 -18.72 25.55 18.94
C GLU A 134 -18.91 24.05 19.17
N SER A 135 -18.81 23.62 20.43
CA SER A 135 -18.95 22.22 20.85
C SER A 135 -17.98 21.23 20.17
N ASP A 136 -16.77 21.70 19.82
CA ASP A 136 -15.72 20.89 19.19
C ASP A 136 -16.18 20.20 17.89
N ALA A 137 -17.06 20.87 17.14
CA ALA A 137 -17.71 20.29 15.96
C ALA A 137 -16.74 19.96 14.81
N LEU A 138 -15.60 20.64 14.72
CA LEU A 138 -14.56 20.34 13.74
C LEU A 138 -13.28 19.88 14.46
N THR A 139 -12.80 18.69 14.15
CA THR A 139 -11.51 18.19 14.61
C THR A 139 -10.54 18.09 13.42
N ILE A 140 -9.34 18.63 13.56
CA ILE A 140 -8.25 18.46 12.61
C ILE A 140 -7.11 17.74 13.33
N THR A 141 -6.69 16.59 12.79
CA THR A 141 -5.68 15.73 13.40
C THR A 141 -4.50 15.57 12.45
N PRO A 142 -3.46 16.42 12.56
CA PRO A 142 -2.16 16.11 11.99
C PRO A 142 -1.50 14.96 12.75
N LYS A 143 -0.82 14.10 12.02
CA LYS A 143 -0.01 13.01 12.55
C LYS A 143 1.34 13.02 11.84
N LEU A 144 2.41 13.08 12.63
CA LEU A 144 3.78 12.97 12.14
C LEU A 144 4.33 11.61 12.56
N THR A 145 4.92 10.88 11.63
CA THR A 145 5.63 9.63 11.89
C THR A 145 7.08 9.78 11.51
N VAL A 146 8.00 9.32 12.36
CA VAL A 146 9.42 9.15 12.03
C VAL A 146 9.74 7.67 12.11
N PHE A 147 10.36 7.13 11.07
CA PHE A 147 10.54 5.70 10.92
C PHE A 147 11.89 5.33 10.32
N ALA A 148 12.25 4.06 10.49
CA ALA A 148 13.37 3.43 9.82
C ALA A 148 12.88 2.32 8.89
N SER A 149 13.66 2.07 7.84
CA SER A 149 13.42 1.02 6.85
C SER A 149 14.74 0.40 6.42
N THR A 150 14.70 -0.88 6.08
CA THR A 150 15.84 -1.61 5.49
C THR A 150 15.43 -2.41 4.26
N HIS A 151 14.15 -2.31 3.88
CA HIS A 151 13.57 -3.10 2.79
C HIS A 151 12.73 -2.17 1.93
N PHE A 152 13.17 -1.96 0.69
CA PHE A 152 12.46 -1.13 -0.26
C PHE A 152 12.76 -1.53 -1.70
N GLN A 153 11.88 -1.10 -2.60
CA GLN A 153 12.05 -1.15 -4.04
C GLN A 153 11.44 0.12 -4.64
N ASP A 154 12.13 0.71 -5.60
CA ASP A 154 11.68 1.85 -6.38
C ASP A 154 12.11 1.61 -7.82
N ALA A 155 11.18 1.13 -8.64
CA ALA A 155 11.43 0.70 -10.00
C ALA A 155 10.62 1.56 -10.95
N ASN A 156 11.28 2.16 -11.92
CA ASN A 156 10.68 2.71 -13.12
C ASN A 156 11.36 2.05 -14.33
N VAL A 157 10.59 1.29 -15.09
CA VAL A 157 11.05 0.65 -16.33
C VAL A 157 10.05 0.98 -17.42
N GLU A 158 10.51 1.59 -18.49
CA GLU A 158 9.66 1.96 -19.63
C GLU A 158 10.33 1.63 -20.96
N GLY A 159 9.52 1.26 -21.95
CA GLY A 159 10.02 0.97 -23.30
C GLY A 159 9.24 -0.10 -24.04
N THR A 160 9.94 -0.82 -24.91
CA THR A 160 9.37 -1.90 -25.72
C THR A 160 10.20 -3.17 -25.63
N VAL A 161 9.54 -4.32 -25.82
CA VAL A 161 10.18 -5.64 -25.95
C VAL A 161 9.54 -6.38 -27.12
N TYR A 162 10.33 -7.00 -27.99
CA TYR A 162 9.82 -7.73 -29.16
C TYR A 162 9.84 -9.23 -28.89
N SER A 163 8.67 -9.88 -28.95
CA SER A 163 8.53 -11.31 -28.63
C SER A 163 9.16 -11.64 -27.26
N ASP A 164 10.11 -12.56 -27.20
CA ASP A 164 10.92 -12.99 -26.06
C ASP A 164 12.34 -12.39 -26.06
N GLU A 165 12.64 -11.54 -27.04
CA GLU A 165 13.95 -10.93 -27.19
C GLU A 165 13.95 -9.50 -26.65
N ILE A 166 15.00 -9.16 -25.88
CA ILE A 166 15.31 -7.78 -25.50
C ILE A 166 15.90 -7.05 -26.72
N GLN A 167 15.11 -6.97 -27.80
CA GLN A 167 15.41 -6.23 -29.02
C GLN A 167 14.86 -4.80 -28.97
N GLY A 168 14.09 -4.44 -27.93
CA GLY A 168 13.51 -3.11 -27.80
C GLY A 168 14.33 -2.14 -26.95
N ALA A 169 13.91 -0.88 -27.01
CA ALA A 169 14.51 0.19 -26.22
C ALA A 169 13.86 0.20 -24.84
N LEU A 170 14.62 -0.08 -23.79
CA LEU A 170 14.19 0.00 -22.40
C LEU A 170 14.99 1.09 -21.70
N GLU A 171 14.33 1.91 -20.92
CA GLU A 171 14.92 2.76 -19.90
C GLU A 171 14.64 2.15 -18.53
N VAL A 172 15.66 2.10 -17.69
CA VAL A 172 15.59 1.50 -16.36
C VAL A 172 16.13 2.52 -15.37
N ASP A 173 15.33 2.82 -14.35
CA ASP A 173 15.72 3.51 -13.13
C ASP A 173 15.22 2.71 -11.93
N TYR A 174 16.09 1.88 -11.36
CA TYR A 174 15.71 0.90 -10.35
C TYR A 174 16.65 0.97 -9.14
N TYR A 175 16.09 1.21 -7.95
CA TYR A 175 16.77 1.20 -6.66
C TYR A 175 16.12 0.20 -5.71
N PHE A 176 16.92 -0.48 -4.91
CA PHE A 176 16.41 -1.60 -4.13
C PHE A 176 17.30 -1.99 -2.96
N SER A 177 16.68 -2.56 -1.94
CA SER A 177 17.36 -3.39 -0.94
C SER A 177 17.65 -4.80 -1.45
N LYS A 178 16.83 -5.30 -2.37
CA LYS A 178 16.97 -6.62 -2.98
C LYS A 178 16.52 -6.57 -4.43
N ASP A 179 17.39 -7.00 -5.32
CA ASP A 179 17.13 -7.06 -6.76
C ASP A 179 16.17 -8.21 -7.07
N VAL A 180 14.90 -7.89 -7.36
CA VAL A 180 13.89 -8.89 -7.77
C VAL A 180 13.67 -8.92 -9.27
N LEU A 181 14.03 -7.84 -9.98
CA LEU A 181 13.87 -7.72 -11.43
C LEU A 181 14.97 -8.48 -12.16
N PHE A 182 16.24 -8.18 -11.89
CA PHE A 182 17.39 -8.82 -12.54
C PHE A 182 17.99 -9.97 -11.73
N LYS A 183 17.67 -10.04 -10.42
CA LYS A 183 18.08 -11.12 -9.49
C LYS A 183 19.58 -11.35 -9.41
N ARG A 184 20.38 -10.31 -9.69
CA ARG A 184 21.84 -10.40 -9.80
C ARG A 184 22.58 -9.33 -9.02
N PHE A 185 22.02 -8.13 -8.90
CA PHE A 185 22.72 -6.94 -8.41
C PHE A 185 22.40 -6.60 -6.95
N THR A 186 21.83 -7.56 -6.20
CA THR A 186 21.53 -7.40 -4.77
C THR A 186 22.83 -7.11 -4.00
N PRO A 187 22.92 -6.01 -3.23
CA PRO A 187 24.06 -5.74 -2.36
C PRO A 187 24.23 -6.82 -1.28
N ASP A 188 25.44 -6.93 -0.73
CA ASP A 188 25.74 -7.90 0.34
C ASP A 188 25.09 -7.50 1.68
N GLU A 189 24.91 -6.20 1.92
CA GLU A 189 24.27 -5.64 3.11
C GLU A 189 22.96 -4.92 2.72
N ASN A 190 21.97 -4.92 3.61
CA ASN A 190 20.74 -4.17 3.36
C ASN A 190 21.00 -2.66 3.56
N PRO A 191 20.36 -1.79 2.75
CA PRO A 191 20.44 -0.35 2.92
C PRO A 191 19.86 0.11 4.26
N SER A 192 20.29 1.28 4.71
CA SER A 192 19.78 1.95 5.91
C SER A 192 18.90 3.13 5.51
N GLY A 193 17.61 3.03 5.79
CA GLY A 193 16.62 4.06 5.50
C GLY A 193 16.15 4.78 6.76
N VAL A 194 16.18 6.10 6.75
CA VAL A 194 15.52 6.95 7.76
C VAL A 194 14.58 7.91 7.05
N GLY A 195 13.34 8.00 7.54
CA GLY A 195 12.31 8.78 6.87
C GLY A 195 11.25 9.31 7.81
N TYR A 196 10.35 10.09 7.23
CA TYR A 196 9.21 10.66 7.92
C TYR A 196 7.97 10.64 7.02
N SER A 197 6.79 10.64 7.64
CA SER A 197 5.53 10.86 6.93
C SER A 197 4.59 11.78 7.71
N PHE A 198 3.73 12.46 6.98
CA PHE A 198 2.73 13.36 7.53
C PHE A 198 1.34 13.01 6.99
N ASP A 199 0.43 12.70 7.92
CA ASP A 199 -0.98 12.50 7.64
C ASP A 199 -1.80 13.67 8.19
N LEU A 200 -2.92 13.97 7.54
CA LEU A 200 -3.87 14.98 7.97
C LEU A 200 -5.29 14.43 7.88
N ALA A 201 -5.96 14.36 9.02
CA ALA A 201 -7.40 14.07 9.09
C ALA A 201 -8.19 15.33 9.46
N ALA A 202 -9.41 15.43 8.94
CA ALA A 202 -10.39 16.43 9.31
C ALA A 202 -11.77 15.79 9.44
N ASP A 203 -12.40 15.91 10.59
CA ASP A 203 -13.72 15.37 10.90
C ASP A 203 -14.65 16.50 11.35
N TRP A 204 -15.70 16.75 10.58
CA TRP A 204 -16.64 17.84 10.80
C TRP A 204 -18.06 17.33 11.06
N LYS A 205 -18.50 17.45 12.31
CA LYS A 205 -19.88 17.25 12.75
C LYS A 205 -20.71 18.47 12.37
N VAL A 206 -21.27 18.47 11.17
CA VAL A 206 -22.09 19.58 10.64
C VAL A 206 -23.32 19.79 11.52
N ASN A 207 -23.92 18.69 11.99
CA ASN A 207 -24.99 18.68 12.98
C ASN A 207 -25.02 17.31 13.69
N GLN A 208 -26.08 17.02 14.45
CA GLN A 208 -26.21 15.76 15.20
C GLN A 208 -26.31 14.51 14.32
N ASP A 209 -26.73 14.68 13.06
CA ASP A 209 -27.00 13.58 12.13
C ASP A 209 -26.00 13.48 10.98
N LEU A 210 -25.21 14.52 10.70
CA LEU A 210 -24.33 14.59 9.54
C LEU A 210 -22.88 14.87 9.95
N THR A 211 -22.00 13.96 9.56
CA THR A 211 -20.54 14.11 9.68
C THR A 211 -19.89 14.04 8.31
N LEU A 212 -18.98 14.97 8.04
CA LEU A 212 -18.11 14.97 6.87
C LEU A 212 -16.70 14.66 7.34
N GLY A 213 -15.98 13.81 6.62
CA GLY A 213 -14.60 13.53 6.93
C GLY A 213 -13.69 13.52 5.72
N PHE A 214 -12.44 13.87 5.96
CA PHE A 214 -11.38 13.87 4.97
C PHE A 214 -10.09 13.36 5.61
N LEU A 215 -9.37 12.51 4.90
CA LEU A 215 -8.08 11.98 5.31
C LEU A 215 -7.13 12.05 4.13
N ALA A 216 -6.02 12.78 4.30
CA ALA A 216 -4.87 12.75 3.42
C ALA A 216 -3.72 12.02 4.14
N GLN A 217 -3.37 10.84 3.66
CA GLN A 217 -2.27 10.05 4.18
C GLN A 217 -1.05 10.25 3.30
N ASP A 218 0.13 10.27 3.93
CA ASP A 218 1.39 10.42 3.22
C ASP A 218 1.43 11.72 2.38
N LEU A 219 0.82 12.80 2.87
CA LEU A 219 0.84 14.12 2.21
C LEU A 219 2.28 14.60 1.99
N PHE A 220 3.15 14.24 2.92
CA PHE A 220 4.59 14.16 2.75
C PHE A 220 5.02 12.77 3.18
N TYR A 221 5.80 12.07 2.36
CA TYR A 221 6.47 10.83 2.72
C TYR A 221 7.82 10.84 2.02
N GLU A 222 8.89 10.78 2.80
CA GLU A 222 10.26 10.77 2.27
C GLU A 222 11.13 9.87 3.12
N THR A 223 11.97 9.07 2.47
CA THR A 223 12.97 8.21 3.11
C THR A 223 14.29 8.35 2.36
N GLU A 224 15.36 8.67 3.06
CA GLU A 224 16.70 8.61 2.50
C GLU A 224 17.29 7.23 2.82
N TYR A 225 17.60 6.47 1.78
CA TYR A 225 18.29 5.18 1.88
C TYR A 225 19.75 5.35 1.55
N GLU A 226 20.62 5.09 2.52
CA GLU A 226 22.05 4.91 2.32
C GLU A 226 22.32 3.47 1.85
N ASP A 227 23.39 3.30 1.08
CA ASP A 227 23.88 2.00 0.61
C ASP A 227 22.84 1.21 -0.22
N SER A 228 22.06 1.89 -1.06
CA SER A 228 21.10 1.26 -1.96
C SER A 228 21.78 0.56 -3.14
N GLY A 229 21.30 -0.64 -3.45
CA GLY A 229 21.51 -1.27 -4.75
C GLY A 229 20.82 -0.46 -5.85
N PHE A 230 21.36 -0.52 -7.06
CA PHE A 230 20.76 0.18 -8.20
C PHE A 230 21.06 -0.51 -9.53
N VAL A 231 20.16 -0.30 -10.50
CA VAL A 231 20.38 -0.52 -11.93
C VAL A 231 19.78 0.69 -12.64
N THR A 232 20.61 1.46 -13.33
CA THR A 232 20.14 2.59 -14.14
C THR A 232 20.74 2.58 -15.53
N GLY A 233 19.98 3.00 -16.53
CA GLY A 233 20.47 3.13 -17.90
C GLY A 233 19.46 2.70 -18.94
N TYR A 234 19.95 2.27 -20.10
CA TYR A 234 19.08 1.96 -21.23
C TYR A 234 19.61 0.86 -22.16
N SER A 235 18.70 0.25 -22.91
CA SER A 235 18.97 -0.45 -24.16
C SER A 235 18.42 0.36 -25.35
N THR A 236 19.01 0.19 -26.52
CA THR A 236 18.44 0.70 -27.78
C THR A 236 17.90 -0.46 -28.61
N GLU A 237 16.95 -0.16 -29.49
CA GLU A 237 16.60 -1.07 -30.57
C GLU A 237 17.85 -1.50 -31.34
N VAL A 238 17.83 -2.71 -31.91
CA VAL A 238 18.89 -3.23 -32.76
C VAL A 238 18.79 -2.55 -34.14
N PRO A 239 19.64 -1.56 -34.49
CA PRO A 239 19.51 -0.91 -35.79
C PRO A 239 20.09 -1.82 -36.87
N PHE A 240 19.34 -2.06 -37.95
CA PHE A 240 19.85 -2.74 -39.14
C PHE A 240 20.42 -1.72 -40.13
N THR A 241 21.72 -1.78 -40.39
CA THR A 241 22.36 -0.96 -41.43
C THR A 241 22.89 -1.87 -42.53
N GLU A 242 22.46 -1.65 -43.78
CA GLU A 242 23.01 -2.38 -44.92
C GLU A 242 24.46 -1.92 -45.19
N THR A 243 25.40 -2.85 -45.20
CA THR A 243 26.82 -2.59 -45.46
C THR A 243 27.07 -2.45 -46.96
N SER A 244 28.19 -1.83 -47.34
CA SER A 244 28.53 -1.56 -48.75
C SER A 244 28.68 -2.80 -49.64
N ASP A 245 28.78 -3.99 -49.04
CA ASP A 245 28.84 -5.30 -49.70
C ASP A 245 27.50 -6.05 -49.71
N GLY A 246 26.40 -5.41 -49.28
CA GLY A 246 25.06 -6.01 -49.21
C GLY A 246 24.84 -6.91 -47.99
N GLY A 247 25.75 -6.86 -47.01
CA GLY A 247 25.54 -7.45 -45.69
C GLY A 247 24.64 -6.58 -44.81
N ILE A 248 24.28 -7.08 -43.63
CA ILE A 248 23.53 -6.33 -42.61
C ILE A 248 24.41 -6.25 -41.37
N ALA A 249 24.66 -5.04 -40.88
CA ALA A 249 25.35 -4.76 -39.63
C ALA A 249 24.36 -4.31 -38.56
N THR A 250 24.54 -4.81 -37.34
CA THR A 250 23.72 -4.51 -36.16
C THR A 250 24.60 -4.26 -34.95
N GLU A 251 24.40 -3.14 -34.26
CA GLU A 251 25.13 -2.78 -33.03
C GLU A 251 24.15 -2.27 -31.97
N PRO A 252 23.51 -3.16 -31.17
CA PRO A 252 22.71 -2.73 -30.04
C PRO A 252 23.59 -2.04 -29.00
N THR A 253 23.11 -0.93 -28.44
CA THR A 253 23.76 -0.28 -27.32
C THR A 253 23.02 -0.66 -26.05
N ILE A 254 23.70 -1.38 -25.16
CA ILE A 254 23.26 -1.57 -23.77
C ILE A 254 24.22 -0.79 -22.88
N ARG A 255 23.69 0.16 -22.11
CA ARG A 255 24.46 0.92 -21.13
C ARG A 255 23.73 0.90 -19.81
N LEU A 256 24.15 -0.01 -18.93
CA LEU A 256 23.68 -0.11 -17.55
C LEU A 256 24.79 0.28 -16.59
N ALA A 257 24.47 1.12 -15.62
CA ALA A 257 25.23 1.31 -14.40
C ALA A 257 24.56 0.50 -13.30
N THR A 258 25.30 -0.34 -12.61
CA THR A 258 24.75 -1.29 -11.62
C THR A 258 25.50 -1.21 -10.30
N SER A 259 24.90 -1.77 -9.26
CA SER A 259 25.53 -1.94 -7.96
C SER A 259 26.55 -3.09 -7.88
N GLU A 260 26.91 -3.70 -9.01
CA GLU A 260 27.94 -4.73 -9.05
C GLU A 260 29.29 -4.18 -8.56
N LEU A 261 30.12 -5.05 -7.98
CA LEU A 261 31.42 -4.69 -7.39
C LEU A 261 31.34 -3.76 -6.16
N GLY A 262 30.20 -3.72 -5.46
CA GLY A 262 30.03 -2.96 -4.21
C GLY A 262 29.85 -1.46 -4.45
N HIS A 263 29.25 -1.09 -5.59
CA HIS A 263 28.88 0.28 -5.88
C HIS A 263 27.46 0.54 -5.38
N GLU A 264 27.32 1.28 -4.29
CA GLU A 264 26.00 1.62 -3.74
C GLU A 264 25.75 3.13 -3.88
N LYS A 265 24.49 3.54 -3.75
CA LYS A 265 24.08 4.95 -3.83
C LYS A 265 23.13 5.33 -2.71
N THR A 266 23.18 6.60 -2.34
CA THR A 266 22.08 7.22 -1.60
C THR A 266 20.90 7.44 -2.54
N HIS A 267 19.70 7.04 -2.12
CA HIS A 267 18.46 7.24 -2.88
C HIS A 267 17.38 7.85 -2.01
N THR A 268 16.67 8.85 -2.55
CA THR A 268 15.50 9.44 -1.91
C THR A 268 14.25 8.76 -2.45
N PHE A 269 13.49 8.16 -1.53
CA PHE A 269 12.29 7.40 -1.84
C PHE A 269 11.04 8.13 -1.33
N GLU A 270 10.04 8.25 -2.20
CA GLU A 270 8.76 8.91 -1.93
C GLU A 270 7.59 7.94 -2.18
N MET A 271 6.48 8.13 -1.47
CA MET A 271 5.24 7.38 -1.66
C MET A 271 4.11 8.29 -2.15
N PRO A 272 3.18 7.78 -2.98
CA PRO A 272 2.05 8.57 -3.44
C PRO A 272 1.07 8.89 -2.30
N VAL A 273 0.51 10.09 -2.36
CA VAL A 273 -0.53 10.55 -1.43
C VAL A 273 -1.78 9.71 -1.59
N ARG A 274 -2.40 9.33 -0.47
CA ARG A 274 -3.68 8.61 -0.45
C ARG A 274 -4.76 9.50 0.15
N LEU A 275 -5.90 9.57 -0.53
CA LEU A 275 -6.99 10.46 -0.14
C LEU A 275 -8.25 9.65 0.17
N LYS A 276 -8.91 9.97 1.27
CA LYS A 276 -10.25 9.44 1.60
C LYS A 276 -11.16 10.61 1.96
N ALA A 277 -12.37 10.59 1.45
CA ALA A 277 -13.43 11.51 1.83
C ALA A 277 -14.69 10.70 2.14
N TYR A 278 -15.41 11.07 3.19
CA TYR A 278 -16.64 10.36 3.54
C TYR A 278 -17.71 11.30 4.07
N VAL A 279 -18.96 10.85 3.91
CA VAL A 279 -20.16 11.47 4.44
C VAL A 279 -20.91 10.42 5.24
N ASP A 280 -21.00 10.60 6.55
CA ASP A 280 -21.79 9.75 7.43
C ASP A 280 -23.09 10.47 7.81
N TYR A 281 -24.22 9.76 7.65
CA TYR A 281 -25.54 10.29 7.93
C TYR A 281 -26.37 9.34 8.80
N ARG A 282 -26.84 9.85 9.94
CA ARG A 282 -27.80 9.20 10.83
C ARG A 282 -29.21 9.34 10.25
N ILE A 283 -29.80 8.23 9.82
CA ILE A 283 -31.15 8.21 9.27
C ILE A 283 -32.19 8.22 10.40
N ASN A 284 -31.93 7.43 11.44
CA ASN A 284 -32.70 7.38 12.69
C ASN A 284 -31.87 6.66 13.77
N SER A 285 -32.44 6.42 14.96
CA SER A 285 -31.74 5.76 16.07
C SER A 285 -31.19 4.37 15.74
N GLN A 286 -31.79 3.65 14.78
CA GLN A 286 -31.41 2.28 14.42
C GLN A 286 -30.54 2.20 13.17
N PHE A 287 -30.55 3.22 12.30
CA PHE A 287 -29.90 3.16 11.00
C PHE A 287 -29.04 4.39 10.72
N SER A 288 -27.82 4.15 10.24
CA SER A 288 -26.99 5.17 9.60
C SER A 288 -26.38 4.65 8.31
N SER A 289 -25.88 5.55 7.47
CA SER A 289 -25.23 5.22 6.23
C SER A 289 -24.01 6.10 6.01
N GLU A 290 -22.99 5.54 5.37
CA GLU A 290 -21.79 6.25 4.98
C GLU A 290 -21.55 6.07 3.48
N ILE A 291 -21.21 7.18 2.81
CA ILE A 291 -20.67 7.16 1.46
C ILE A 291 -19.21 7.57 1.57
N MET A 292 -18.29 6.77 1.00
CA MET A 292 -16.86 7.01 1.03
C MET A 292 -16.28 6.95 -0.38
N ILE A 293 -15.37 7.88 -0.66
CA ILE A 293 -14.52 7.86 -1.85
C ILE A 293 -13.07 7.75 -1.38
N LYS A 294 -12.35 6.75 -1.89
CA LYS A 294 -10.91 6.56 -1.66
C LYS A 294 -10.19 6.73 -3.00
N ARG A 295 -9.05 7.41 -2.99
CA ARG A 295 -8.13 7.47 -4.12
C ARG A 295 -6.77 6.99 -3.67
N TYR A 296 -6.27 5.97 -4.35
CA TYR A 296 -4.93 5.43 -4.17
C TYR A 296 -4.26 5.44 -5.52
N ASP A 297 -3.22 6.26 -5.66
CA ASP A 297 -2.54 6.47 -6.94
C ASP A 297 -3.53 6.81 -8.09
N GLN A 298 -3.60 5.99 -9.13
CA GLN A 298 -4.55 6.14 -10.25
C GLN A 298 -5.96 5.60 -9.97
N ASP A 299 -6.12 4.72 -8.98
CA ASP A 299 -7.40 4.07 -8.68
C ASP A 299 -8.32 4.92 -7.81
N THR A 300 -9.62 4.87 -8.13
CA THR A 300 -10.68 5.51 -7.33
C THR A 300 -11.76 4.51 -6.95
N PHE A 301 -12.00 4.38 -5.65
CA PHE A 301 -12.98 3.48 -5.07
C PHE A 301 -14.15 4.27 -4.48
N SER A 302 -15.37 3.97 -4.92
CA SER A 302 -16.59 4.52 -4.30
C SER A 302 -17.31 3.42 -3.53
N GLN A 303 -17.54 3.66 -2.24
CA GLN A 303 -18.10 2.70 -1.30
C GLN A 303 -19.35 3.27 -0.62
N VAL A 304 -20.35 2.42 -0.43
CA VAL A 304 -21.53 2.71 0.39
C VAL A 304 -21.61 1.70 1.52
N LYS A 305 -21.82 2.18 2.74
CA LYS A 305 -22.03 1.36 3.94
C LYS A 305 -23.38 1.70 4.56
N GLY A 306 -24.03 0.69 5.10
CA GLY A 306 -25.18 0.79 5.99
C GLY A 306 -24.81 0.21 7.35
N ARG A 307 -25.27 0.87 8.42
CA ARG A 307 -25.09 0.42 9.80
C ARG A 307 -26.45 0.19 10.44
N PHE A 308 -26.64 -0.98 11.04
CA PHE A 308 -27.76 -1.28 11.90
C PHE A 308 -27.31 -1.26 13.35
N HIS A 309 -27.81 -0.30 14.14
CA HIS A 309 -27.44 -0.04 15.52
C HIS A 309 -28.33 -0.85 16.47
N PHE A 310 -27.71 -1.60 17.38
CA PHE A 310 -28.39 -2.46 18.35
C PHE A 310 -27.63 -2.48 19.69
N TRP A 311 -28.32 -2.88 20.76
CA TRP A 311 -27.73 -2.99 22.12
C TRP A 311 -26.89 -1.76 22.53
N ASP A 312 -27.49 -0.58 22.37
CA ASP A 312 -27.05 0.78 22.70
C ASP A 312 -25.69 1.27 22.15
N HIS A 313 -24.73 0.38 21.92
CA HIS A 313 -23.36 0.70 21.53
C HIS A 313 -22.85 -0.14 20.35
N TRP A 314 -23.59 -1.16 19.90
CA TRP A 314 -23.16 -2.04 18.82
C TRP A 314 -23.79 -1.64 17.49
N ALA A 315 -23.05 -1.87 16.40
CA ALA A 315 -23.54 -1.75 15.05
C ALA A 315 -23.07 -2.92 14.19
N LEU A 316 -23.97 -3.44 13.36
CA LEU A 316 -23.63 -4.36 12.28
C LEU A 316 -23.47 -3.54 11.01
N ILE A 317 -22.36 -3.75 10.32
CA ILE A 317 -21.99 -3.00 9.11
C ILE A 317 -22.15 -3.92 7.91
N GLY A 318 -22.83 -3.44 6.89
CA GLY A 318 -22.85 -4.03 5.56
C GLY A 318 -22.50 -2.97 4.52
N GLY A 319 -21.78 -3.32 3.47
CA GLY A 319 -21.43 -2.36 2.43
C GLY A 319 -21.03 -2.98 1.11
N TYR A 320 -20.88 -2.13 0.11
CA TYR A 320 -20.43 -2.50 -1.23
C TYR A 320 -19.51 -1.41 -1.80
N GLU A 321 -18.47 -1.83 -2.50
CA GLU A 321 -17.53 -0.95 -3.19
C GLU A 321 -17.52 -1.25 -4.69
N THR A 322 -17.56 -0.19 -5.49
CA THR A 322 -17.81 -0.29 -6.93
C THR A 322 -16.62 -0.76 -7.76
N ASN A 323 -15.41 -0.22 -7.51
CA ASN A 323 -14.22 -0.53 -8.31
C ASN A 323 -13.76 -1.98 -8.09
N SER A 324 -13.58 -2.36 -6.82
CA SER A 324 -13.22 -3.73 -6.43
C SER A 324 -14.38 -4.73 -6.50
N LYS A 325 -15.63 -4.26 -6.67
CA LYS A 325 -16.86 -5.08 -6.60
C LYS A 325 -16.98 -5.90 -5.31
N SER A 326 -16.41 -5.38 -4.22
CA SER A 326 -16.29 -6.10 -2.96
C SER A 326 -17.45 -5.80 -2.01
N PHE A 327 -17.82 -6.82 -1.22
CA PHE A 327 -18.81 -6.71 -0.16
C PHE A 327 -18.12 -6.58 1.19
N LEU A 328 -18.59 -5.64 2.01
CA LEU A 328 -18.14 -5.39 3.38
C LEU A 328 -19.13 -6.03 4.36
N LEU A 329 -18.61 -6.74 5.35
CA LEU A 329 -19.33 -7.15 6.54
C LEU A 329 -18.49 -6.84 7.77
N GLY A 330 -19.11 -6.29 8.80
CA GLY A 330 -18.40 -5.96 10.01
C GLY A 330 -19.29 -5.79 11.22
N VAL A 331 -18.64 -5.66 12.36
CA VAL A 331 -19.27 -5.35 13.63
C VAL A 331 -18.41 -4.34 14.37
N GLU A 332 -19.05 -3.35 14.95
CA GLU A 332 -18.36 -2.31 15.70
C GLU A 332 -19.12 -1.85 16.93
N ASN A 333 -18.39 -1.28 17.87
CA ASN A 333 -18.88 -0.50 18.98
C ASN A 333 -17.87 0.62 19.31
N GLU A 334 -18.11 1.39 20.35
CA GLU A 334 -17.25 2.51 20.71
C GLU A 334 -15.78 2.12 21.03
N TYR A 335 -15.55 0.89 21.51
CA TYR A 335 -14.25 0.36 21.95
C TYR A 335 -13.60 -0.62 20.98
N PHE A 336 -14.37 -1.27 20.11
CA PHE A 336 -13.87 -2.35 19.24
C PHE A 336 -14.60 -2.34 17.91
N GLY A 337 -13.86 -2.57 16.84
CA GLY A 337 -14.42 -2.83 15.52
C GLY A 337 -13.62 -3.89 14.79
N LEU A 338 -14.30 -4.68 13.98
CA LEU A 338 -13.72 -5.65 13.07
C LEU A 338 -14.54 -5.65 11.79
N ASN A 339 -13.90 -5.37 10.66
CA ASN A 339 -14.54 -5.47 9.36
C ASN A 339 -13.70 -6.31 8.40
N VAL A 340 -14.41 -7.02 7.54
CA VAL A 340 -13.87 -7.82 6.46
C VAL A 340 -14.57 -7.39 5.18
N GLN A 341 -13.79 -7.10 4.15
CA GLN A 341 -14.29 -6.74 2.84
C GLN A 341 -13.59 -7.57 1.77
N THR A 342 -14.34 -8.18 0.88
CA THR A 342 -13.77 -8.94 -0.24
C THR A 342 -14.76 -9.08 -1.40
N ASP A 343 -14.24 -9.22 -2.61
CA ASP A 343 -15.00 -9.55 -3.82
C ASP A 343 -15.27 -11.05 -3.94
N ASN A 344 -14.50 -11.89 -3.22
CA ASN A 344 -14.64 -13.34 -3.28
C ASN A 344 -14.45 -14.01 -1.91
N LEU A 345 -15.43 -14.82 -1.48
CA LEU A 345 -15.33 -15.60 -0.24
C LEU A 345 -14.21 -16.66 -0.29
N ASN A 346 -13.84 -17.10 -1.50
CA ASN A 346 -12.61 -17.87 -1.68
C ASN A 346 -11.45 -16.89 -1.88
N ILE A 347 -10.67 -16.68 -0.82
CA ILE A 347 -9.55 -15.73 -0.77
C ILE A 347 -8.52 -16.02 -1.87
N ASP A 348 -8.34 -17.28 -2.28
CA ASP A 348 -7.41 -17.63 -3.36
C ASP A 348 -7.85 -17.08 -4.73
N LYS A 349 -9.11 -16.64 -4.85
CA LYS A 349 -9.73 -16.08 -6.06
C LYS A 349 -10.15 -14.62 -5.89
N ALA A 350 -9.80 -14.00 -4.76
CA ALA A 350 -10.14 -12.60 -4.50
C ALA A 350 -9.16 -11.69 -5.24
N TYR A 351 -9.68 -10.67 -5.91
CA TYR A 351 -8.91 -9.56 -6.46
C TYR A 351 -8.78 -8.42 -5.44
N TYR A 352 -9.65 -8.41 -4.42
CA TYR A 352 -9.63 -7.46 -3.33
C TYR A 352 -9.89 -8.13 -1.99
N ALA A 353 -9.07 -7.76 -0.99
CA ALA A 353 -9.32 -8.11 0.39
C ALA A 353 -8.95 -6.94 1.30
N ASN A 354 -9.81 -6.62 2.25
CA ASN A 354 -9.50 -5.76 3.37
C ASN A 354 -9.89 -6.43 4.69
N LEU A 355 -8.97 -6.44 5.64
CA LEU A 355 -9.21 -6.79 7.02
C LEU A 355 -8.79 -5.59 7.86
N ASN A 356 -9.73 -5.04 8.62
CA ASN A 356 -9.42 -3.98 9.55
C ASN A 356 -9.98 -4.26 10.94
N TRP A 357 -9.27 -3.79 11.96
CA TRP A 357 -9.78 -3.78 13.31
C TRP A 357 -9.24 -2.59 14.08
N TYR A 358 -10.00 -2.19 15.09
CA TYR A 358 -9.53 -1.25 16.11
C TYR A 358 -9.94 -1.74 17.49
N MET A 359 -9.14 -1.39 18.47
CA MET A 359 -9.42 -1.58 19.88
C MET A 359 -9.02 -0.31 20.63
N LYS A 360 -9.88 0.15 21.54
CA LYS A 360 -9.69 1.34 22.36
C LYS A 360 -10.11 0.98 23.78
N LEU A 361 -9.21 1.19 24.74
CA LEU A 361 -9.44 1.01 26.16
C LEU A 361 -9.26 2.37 26.83
N ALA A 362 -10.36 2.98 27.25
CA ALA A 362 -10.36 4.22 28.03
C ALA A 362 -10.46 3.87 29.53
N PHE A 363 -9.77 4.63 30.39
CA PHE A 363 -9.63 4.34 31.81
C PHE A 363 -10.23 5.40 32.72
#